data_AF-A0AAD2IV08-F1
#
_entry.id   AF-A0AAD2IV08-F1
#
_cell.length_a   1.000
_cell.length_b   1.000
_cell.length_c   1.000
_cell.angle_alpha   90.00
_cell.angle_beta   90.00
_cell.angle_gamma   90.00
#
_symmetry.space_group_name_H-M   'P 1'
#
loop_
_entity.id
_entity.type
_entity.pdbx_description
1 polymer ?
#
loop_
_entity_poly.entity_id
_entity_poly.type
_entity_poly.pdbx_seq_one_letter_code
_entity_poly.pdbx_strand_id
1 'polypeptide(L)'
;MHNPVKIDDQAASTLRSLLEEIPAVESLEVTLVPRNPSSAIELAAQLTTFGNRHKLVATVLPSGQPRHARLAVLSLREYVGRQSDHVTPILIAPYLSPQVQELCREFGVAHLDFEGNARLAFATIFISRQVAKKPVIERRGLRSLFKPKSVQILKVMLRKSSRGWRVAELAQAADVSLGHVSNVRNSLLDREWAKLGPEGMFLSRPDALVDAWREAYESPAGQRLTFYTTLHGTAFDAALHDGSPGATSQIARASFTAARWLAPFVRTGTHYFYADAAGLELLRSRLKLETAGKGENLVVTVLDDPRLFRDTVQPAPGVVCTSPIQTYLDLSVAGERGQEAADHLRRERLQWHE
;
A
#
# COMPACT_ATOMS: atom_id res chain seq x y z
N MET A 1 -12.46 8.49 18.89
CA MET A 1 -13.56 7.56 19.22
C MET A 1 -14.78 8.01 18.44
N HIS A 2 -15.28 7.18 17.51
CA HIS A 2 -16.53 7.48 16.78
C HIS A 2 -17.71 7.13 17.69
N ASN A 3 -18.68 8.03 17.82
CA ASN A 3 -19.93 7.72 18.52
C ASN A 3 -20.80 6.87 17.56
N PRO A 4 -21.09 5.60 17.89
CA PRO A 4 -21.79 4.69 16.99
C PRO A 4 -23.20 5.18 16.61
N VAL A 5 -23.86 5.95 17.46
CA VAL A 5 -25.17 6.54 17.13
C VAL A 5 -25.03 7.56 15.99
N LYS A 6 -23.98 8.40 16.04
CA LYS A 6 -23.76 9.44 15.02
C LYS A 6 -23.43 8.88 13.64
N ILE A 7 -22.76 7.73 13.56
CA ILE A 7 -22.42 7.13 12.26
C ILE A 7 -23.63 6.47 11.62
N ASP A 8 -24.51 5.86 12.41
CA ASP A 8 -25.74 5.23 11.90
C ASP A 8 -26.70 6.32 11.37
N ASP A 9 -26.82 7.45 12.06
CA ASP A 9 -27.57 8.62 11.59
C ASP A 9 -27.02 9.17 10.28
N GLN A 10 -25.68 9.30 10.18
CA GLN A 10 -25.04 9.76 8.96
C GLN A 10 -25.26 8.78 7.80
N ALA A 11 -25.15 7.47 8.05
CA ALA A 11 -25.42 6.44 7.07
C ALA A 11 -26.88 6.45 6.59
N ALA A 12 -27.84 6.63 7.49
CA ALA A 12 -29.25 6.79 7.13
C ALA A 12 -29.48 8.02 6.25
N SER A 13 -28.85 9.15 6.58
CA SER A 13 -28.90 10.39 5.80
C SER A 13 -28.31 10.21 4.40
N THR A 14 -27.11 9.63 4.30
CA THR A 14 -26.44 9.39 3.01
C THR A 14 -27.24 8.44 2.12
N LEU A 15 -27.80 7.35 2.69
CA LEU A 15 -28.66 6.44 1.94
C LEU A 15 -29.94 7.14 1.47
N ARG A 16 -30.57 7.94 2.34
CA ARG A 16 -31.77 8.69 2.01
C ARG A 16 -31.52 9.65 0.84
N SER A 17 -30.48 10.49 0.94
CA SER A 17 -30.13 11.45 -0.13
C SER A 17 -29.87 10.74 -1.45
N LEU A 18 -29.15 9.61 -1.44
CA LEU A 18 -28.88 8.87 -2.68
C LEU A 18 -30.16 8.33 -3.34
N LEU A 19 -31.10 7.82 -2.55
CA LEU A 19 -32.34 7.23 -3.07
C LEU A 19 -33.35 8.30 -3.48
N GLU A 20 -33.41 9.44 -2.79
CA GLU A 20 -34.28 10.57 -3.15
C GLU A 20 -33.89 11.23 -4.49
N GLU A 21 -32.64 11.09 -4.93
CA GLU A 21 -32.20 11.55 -6.25
C GLU A 21 -32.79 10.71 -7.41
N ILE A 22 -33.42 9.56 -7.13
CA ILE A 22 -34.01 8.69 -8.15
C ILE A 22 -35.42 9.19 -8.48
N PRO A 23 -35.70 9.67 -9.71
CA PRO A 23 -37.00 10.24 -10.05
C PRO A 23 -38.18 9.26 -9.95
N ALA A 24 -37.91 7.96 -10.02
CA ALA A 24 -38.91 6.89 -9.95
C ALA A 24 -39.31 6.51 -8.51
N VAL A 25 -38.75 7.16 -7.48
CA VAL A 25 -39.08 6.89 -6.08
C VAL A 25 -40.36 7.62 -5.69
N GLU A 26 -41.41 6.83 -5.43
CA GLU A 26 -42.74 7.32 -5.04
C GLU A 26 -42.85 7.52 -3.52
N SER A 27 -42.19 6.65 -2.76
CA SER A 27 -42.14 6.70 -1.30
C SER A 27 -40.82 6.14 -0.81
N LEU A 28 -40.24 6.73 0.23
CA LEU A 28 -39.03 6.24 0.88
C LEU A 28 -39.13 6.39 2.40
N GLU A 29 -38.92 5.29 3.11
CA GLU A 29 -38.80 5.27 4.56
C GLU A 29 -37.46 4.62 4.93
N VAL A 30 -36.63 5.34 5.68
CA VAL A 30 -35.35 4.83 6.18
C VAL A 30 -35.39 4.84 7.70
N THR A 31 -35.18 3.66 8.30
CA THR A 31 -35.29 3.43 9.73
C THR A 31 -33.98 2.88 10.30
N LEU A 32 -33.65 3.34 11.50
CA LEU A 32 -32.56 2.78 12.30
C LEU A 32 -33.05 1.52 12.99
N VAL A 33 -32.28 0.44 12.87
CA VAL A 33 -32.53 -0.81 13.58
C VAL A 33 -31.74 -0.77 14.89
N PRO A 34 -32.38 -0.98 16.05
CA PRO A 34 -31.67 -1.02 17.32
C PRO A 34 -30.56 -2.08 17.30
N ARG A 35 -29.34 -1.67 17.66
CA ARG A 35 -28.20 -2.58 17.76
C ARG A 35 -28.48 -3.63 18.83
N ASN A 36 -28.60 -4.89 18.41
CA ASN A 36 -28.69 -6.06 19.27
C ASN A 36 -27.56 -7.03 18.87
N PRO A 37 -26.88 -7.72 19.79
CA PRO A 37 -25.90 -8.76 19.44
C PRO A 37 -26.38 -9.82 18.41
N SER A 38 -27.70 -9.98 18.21
CA SER A 38 -28.29 -10.84 17.18
C SER A 38 -28.73 -10.11 15.90
N SER A 39 -28.67 -8.78 15.84
CA SER A 39 -28.99 -8.01 14.64
C SER A 39 -27.77 -7.94 13.72
N ALA A 40 -27.90 -8.46 12.50
CA ALA A 40 -26.88 -8.35 11.46
C ALA A 40 -26.93 -7.01 10.71
N ILE A 41 -27.90 -6.14 11.04
CA ILE A 41 -28.19 -4.90 10.32
C ILE A 41 -28.39 -3.73 11.29
N GLU A 42 -28.00 -2.53 10.87
CA GLU A 42 -28.20 -1.26 11.58
C GLU A 42 -29.24 -0.37 10.89
N LEU A 43 -29.55 -0.62 9.62
CA LEU A 43 -30.50 0.17 8.85
C LEU A 43 -31.45 -0.73 8.04
N ALA A 44 -32.68 -0.27 7.91
CA ALA A 44 -33.65 -0.80 6.95
C ALA A 44 -34.29 0.35 6.17
N ALA A 45 -34.31 0.23 4.86
CA ALA A 45 -35.00 1.16 3.97
C ALA A 45 -36.10 0.43 3.19
N GLN A 46 -37.28 1.02 3.17
CA GLN A 46 -38.40 0.60 2.34
C GLN A 46 -38.66 1.69 1.31
N LEU A 47 -38.73 1.31 0.05
CA LEU A 47 -39.07 2.24 -1.02
C LEU A 47 -40.05 1.63 -2.01
N THR A 48 -40.86 2.48 -2.63
CA THR A 48 -41.77 2.10 -3.70
C THR A 48 -41.28 2.74 -4.99
N THR A 49 -41.08 1.94 -6.02
CA THR A 49 -40.69 2.41 -7.36
C THR A 49 -41.49 1.67 -8.41
N PHE A 50 -42.09 2.40 -9.35
CA PHE A 50 -42.96 1.84 -10.38
C PHE A 50 -44.06 0.94 -9.78
N GLY A 51 -44.67 1.39 -8.67
CA GLY A 51 -45.70 0.64 -7.93
C GLY A 51 -45.23 -0.61 -7.19
N ASN A 52 -43.94 -0.97 -7.22
CA ASN A 52 -43.39 -2.14 -6.53
C ASN A 52 -42.65 -1.74 -5.26
N ARG A 53 -42.88 -2.48 -4.15
CA ARG A 53 -42.18 -2.28 -2.89
C ARG A 53 -40.85 -3.04 -2.87
N HIS A 54 -39.80 -2.36 -2.46
CA HIS A 54 -38.45 -2.89 -2.32
C HIS A 54 -37.95 -2.71 -0.89
N LYS A 55 -37.24 -3.73 -0.39
CA LYS A 55 -36.63 -3.71 0.95
C LYS A 55 -35.11 -3.77 0.81
N LEU A 56 -34.46 -2.77 1.39
CA LEU A 56 -33.01 -2.65 1.48
C LEU A 56 -32.64 -2.76 2.95
N VAL A 57 -31.58 -3.51 3.26
CA VAL A 57 -31.03 -3.59 4.61
C VAL A 57 -29.54 -3.30 4.58
N ALA A 58 -29.05 -2.58 5.57
CA ALA A 58 -27.65 -2.21 5.60
C ALA A 58 -26.94 -2.56 6.90
N THR A 59 -25.68 -2.96 6.75
CA THR A 59 -24.71 -3.00 7.86
C THR A 59 -23.84 -1.76 7.78
N VAL A 60 -23.69 -1.05 8.92
CA VAL A 60 -22.90 0.18 9.03
C VAL A 60 -21.60 -0.09 9.78
N LEU A 61 -20.47 0.09 9.09
CA LEU A 61 -19.15 -0.08 9.68
C LEU A 61 -18.51 1.25 10.08
N PRO A 62 -17.81 1.30 11.23
CA PRO A 62 -17.04 2.48 11.65
C PRO A 62 -15.83 2.76 10.75
N SER A 63 -15.37 1.76 9.99
CA SER A 63 -14.30 1.89 9.00
C SER A 63 -14.52 0.90 7.86
N GLY A 64 -14.14 1.28 6.63
CA GLY A 64 -14.15 0.37 5.47
C GLY A 64 -12.87 -0.45 5.35
N GLN A 65 -12.29 -0.87 6.48
CA GLN A 65 -11.11 -1.74 6.45
C GLN A 65 -11.50 -3.12 5.89
N PRO A 66 -10.75 -3.66 4.91
CA PRO A 66 -11.07 -4.93 4.25
C PRO A 66 -11.44 -6.08 5.18
N ARG A 67 -10.68 -6.27 6.26
CA ARG A 67 -10.94 -7.34 7.24
C ARG A 67 -12.33 -7.24 7.88
N HIS A 68 -12.75 -6.04 8.27
CA HIS A 68 -14.06 -5.82 8.89
C HIS A 68 -15.18 -5.89 7.86
N ALA A 69 -14.94 -5.35 6.66
CA ALA A 69 -15.88 -5.43 5.55
C ALA A 69 -16.19 -6.88 5.15
N ARG A 70 -15.18 -7.76 5.10
CA ARG A 70 -15.38 -9.19 4.79
C ARG A 70 -16.29 -9.89 5.79
N LEU A 71 -16.05 -9.69 7.08
CA LEU A 71 -16.89 -10.29 8.12
C LEU A 71 -18.33 -9.76 8.02
N ALA A 72 -18.50 -8.45 7.80
CA ALA A 72 -19.81 -7.83 7.64
C ALA A 72 -20.56 -8.33 6.41
N VAL A 73 -19.91 -8.41 5.25
CA VAL A 73 -20.50 -8.91 4.00
C VAL A 73 -20.97 -10.36 4.16
N LEU A 74 -20.17 -11.22 4.79
CA LEU A 74 -20.54 -12.61 5.05
C LEU A 74 -21.75 -12.71 5.97
N SER A 75 -21.74 -11.99 7.09
CA SER A 75 -22.86 -11.94 8.05
C SER A 75 -24.15 -11.42 7.40
N LEU A 76 -24.04 -10.34 6.62
CA LEU A 76 -25.17 -9.71 5.93
C LEU A 76 -25.78 -10.64 4.87
N ARG A 77 -24.94 -11.40 4.15
CA ARG A 77 -25.38 -12.42 3.20
C ARG A 77 -26.13 -13.55 3.89
N GLU A 78 -25.62 -14.02 5.01
CA GLU A 78 -26.25 -15.05 5.82
C GLU A 78 -27.61 -14.59 6.36
N TYR A 79 -27.70 -13.33 6.79
CA TYR A 79 -28.95 -12.70 7.21
C TYR A 79 -29.98 -12.62 6.08
N VAL A 80 -29.59 -12.14 4.89
CA VAL A 80 -30.49 -12.04 3.73
C VAL A 80 -30.95 -13.42 3.25
N GLY A 81 -30.07 -14.43 3.28
CA GLY A 81 -30.41 -15.80 2.91
C GLY A 81 -31.47 -16.46 3.81
N ARG A 82 -31.73 -15.91 5.00
CA ARG A 82 -32.78 -16.38 5.92
C ARG A 82 -34.12 -15.66 5.74
N GLN A 83 -34.18 -14.61 4.93
CA GLN A 83 -35.41 -13.85 4.73
C GLN A 83 -36.33 -14.56 3.72
N SER A 84 -37.65 -14.48 3.95
CA SER A 84 -38.66 -15.00 3.02
C SER A 84 -38.79 -14.15 1.76
N ASP A 85 -38.58 -12.84 1.90
CA ASP A 85 -38.70 -11.87 0.82
C ASP A 85 -37.33 -11.54 0.23
N HIS A 86 -37.31 -11.10 -1.03
CA HIS A 86 -36.09 -10.59 -1.64
C HIS A 86 -35.68 -9.26 -0.98
N VAL A 87 -34.52 -9.26 -0.33
CA VAL A 87 -33.95 -8.09 0.33
C VAL A 87 -32.61 -7.74 -0.30
N THR A 88 -32.39 -6.47 -0.60
CA THR A 88 -31.10 -5.98 -1.13
C THR A 88 -30.15 -5.63 0.03
N PRO A 89 -29.04 -6.37 0.22
CA PRO A 89 -28.04 -6.05 1.23
C PRO A 89 -27.15 -4.89 0.81
N ILE A 90 -26.85 -3.98 1.73
CA ILE A 90 -25.98 -2.82 1.52
C ILE A 90 -24.89 -2.78 2.60
N LEU A 91 -23.63 -2.61 2.19
CA LEU A 91 -22.55 -2.24 3.11
C LEU A 91 -22.34 -0.73 3.10
N ILE A 92 -22.36 -0.10 4.28
CA ILE A 92 -22.11 1.34 4.43
C ILE A 92 -20.92 1.58 5.36
N ALA A 93 -20.00 2.46 4.96
CA ALA A 93 -18.87 2.89 5.79
C ALA A 93 -18.42 4.32 5.40
N PRO A 94 -17.53 4.97 6.19
CA PRO A 94 -17.03 6.29 5.82
C PRO A 94 -16.35 6.33 4.44
N TYR A 95 -15.59 5.28 4.11
CA TYR A 95 -14.95 5.10 2.82
C TYR A 95 -14.78 3.62 2.53
N LEU A 96 -15.13 3.18 1.33
CA LEU A 96 -14.93 1.80 0.88
C LEU A 96 -13.85 1.79 -0.20
N SER A 97 -12.72 1.13 0.08
CA SER A 97 -11.62 1.03 -0.89
C SER A 97 -12.01 0.18 -2.11
N PRO A 98 -11.29 0.29 -3.25
CA PRO A 98 -11.57 -0.55 -4.42
C PRO A 98 -11.60 -2.05 -4.11
N GLN A 99 -10.74 -2.53 -3.21
CA GLN A 99 -10.75 -3.93 -2.76
C GLN A 99 -12.06 -4.30 -2.04
N VAL A 100 -12.62 -3.40 -1.23
CA VAL A 100 -13.90 -3.64 -0.54
C VAL A 100 -15.07 -3.49 -1.49
N GLN A 101 -15.02 -2.55 -2.44
CA GLN A 101 -16.03 -2.43 -3.49
C GLN A 101 -16.10 -3.70 -4.33
N GLU A 102 -14.94 -4.25 -4.70
CA GLU A 102 -14.83 -5.52 -5.42
C GLU A 102 -15.37 -6.69 -4.60
N LEU A 103 -15.00 -6.78 -3.32
CA LEU A 103 -15.55 -7.77 -2.39
C LEU A 103 -17.09 -7.69 -2.33
N CYS A 104 -17.66 -6.50 -2.20
CA CYS A 104 -19.12 -6.34 -2.22
C CYS A 104 -19.71 -6.85 -3.54
N ARG A 105 -19.07 -6.55 -4.68
CA ARG A 105 -19.48 -7.03 -6.01
C ARG A 105 -19.45 -8.56 -6.12
N GLU A 106 -18.36 -9.19 -5.69
CA GLU A 106 -18.20 -10.66 -5.68
C GLU A 106 -19.32 -11.35 -4.90
N PHE A 107 -19.72 -10.78 -3.76
CA PHE A 107 -20.77 -11.33 -2.90
C PHE A 107 -22.19 -10.86 -3.26
N GLY A 108 -22.36 -10.04 -4.30
CA GLY A 108 -23.67 -9.48 -4.67
C GLY A 108 -24.26 -8.57 -3.59
N VAL A 109 -23.41 -7.85 -2.87
CA VAL A 109 -23.78 -6.86 -1.86
C VAL A 109 -23.63 -5.47 -2.48
N ALA A 110 -24.66 -4.64 -2.36
CA ALA A 110 -24.58 -3.24 -2.74
C ALA A 110 -23.69 -2.46 -1.76
N HIS A 111 -23.15 -1.34 -2.17
CA HIS A 111 -22.26 -0.55 -1.32
C HIS A 111 -22.53 0.94 -1.42
N LEU A 112 -22.26 1.66 -0.34
CA LEU A 112 -22.36 3.11 -0.25
C LEU A 112 -21.32 3.63 0.74
N ASP A 113 -20.63 4.72 0.42
CA ASP A 113 -19.78 5.41 1.37
C ASP A 113 -20.06 6.91 1.46
N PHE A 114 -19.49 7.55 2.48
CA PHE A 114 -19.74 8.97 2.75
C PHE A 114 -18.93 9.91 1.83
N GLU A 115 -17.97 9.36 1.08
CA GLU A 115 -17.25 10.11 0.05
C GLU A 115 -18.05 10.17 -1.26
N GLY A 116 -19.11 9.35 -1.41
CA GLY A 116 -20.01 9.32 -2.56
C GLY A 116 -19.79 8.14 -3.52
N ASN A 117 -18.95 7.16 -3.17
CA ASN A 117 -18.88 5.91 -3.92
C ASN A 117 -20.14 5.09 -3.63
N ALA A 118 -20.82 4.64 -4.68
CA ALA A 118 -22.06 3.89 -4.54
C ALA A 118 -22.20 2.87 -5.65
N ARG A 119 -22.71 1.69 -5.32
CA ARG A 119 -23.16 0.69 -6.28
C ARG A 119 -24.38 -0.01 -5.71
N LEU A 120 -25.55 0.27 -6.26
CA LEU A 120 -26.81 -0.35 -5.86
C LEU A 120 -27.46 -0.97 -7.09
N ALA A 121 -27.90 -2.20 -6.98
CA ALA A 121 -28.61 -2.91 -8.03
C ALA A 121 -29.79 -3.65 -7.40
N PHE A 122 -31.02 -3.22 -7.71
CA PHE A 122 -32.24 -3.87 -7.26
C PHE A 122 -33.36 -3.64 -8.26
N ALA A 123 -34.12 -4.69 -8.57
CA ALA A 123 -35.14 -4.67 -9.63
C ALA A 123 -34.59 -4.08 -10.95
N THR A 124 -35.19 -3.01 -11.48
CA THR A 124 -34.76 -2.31 -12.70
C THR A 124 -33.83 -1.13 -12.42
N ILE A 125 -33.48 -0.87 -11.16
CA ILE A 125 -32.69 0.28 -10.74
C ILE A 125 -31.23 -0.14 -10.59
N PHE A 126 -30.35 0.59 -11.27
CA PHE A 126 -28.91 0.47 -11.15
C PHE A 126 -28.27 1.84 -10.93
N ILE A 127 -27.50 1.95 -9.84
CA ILE A 127 -26.73 3.14 -9.49
C ILE A 127 -25.26 2.72 -9.43
N SER A 128 -24.39 3.52 -10.06
CA SER A 128 -22.94 3.37 -9.95
C SER A 128 -22.29 4.75 -9.91
N ARG A 129 -21.64 5.09 -8.80
CA ARG A 129 -20.90 6.33 -8.57
C ARG A 129 -19.49 5.98 -8.09
N GLN A 130 -18.49 6.61 -8.70
CA GLN A 130 -17.08 6.47 -8.31
C GLN A 130 -16.47 7.84 -8.09
N VAL A 131 -15.77 8.00 -6.97
CA VAL A 131 -15.01 9.20 -6.66
C VAL A 131 -13.52 8.92 -6.85
N ALA A 132 -12.86 9.78 -7.63
CA ALA A 132 -11.48 9.55 -8.05
C ALA A 132 -10.45 9.71 -6.92
N LYS A 133 -10.78 10.44 -5.84
CA LYS A 133 -9.85 10.82 -4.78
C LYS A 133 -10.06 9.97 -3.53
N LYS A 134 -9.03 9.22 -3.11
CA LYS A 134 -8.98 8.56 -1.79
C LYS A 134 -9.13 9.60 -0.66
N PRO A 135 -9.84 9.35 0.45
CA PRO A 135 -9.93 10.29 1.56
C PRO A 135 -8.58 10.57 2.23
N VAL A 136 -8.45 11.74 2.85
CA VAL A 136 -7.19 12.19 3.49
C VAL A 136 -6.73 11.25 4.59
N ILE A 137 -7.67 10.72 5.39
CA ILE A 137 -7.38 9.82 6.51
C ILE A 137 -6.73 8.52 5.99
N GLU A 138 -7.29 7.93 4.93
CA GLU A 138 -6.76 6.70 4.33
C GLU A 138 -5.37 6.93 3.73
N ARG A 139 -5.18 8.06 3.03
CA ARG A 139 -3.85 8.45 2.51
C ARG A 139 -2.83 8.61 3.64
N ARG A 140 -3.21 9.21 4.76
CA ARG A 140 -2.33 9.41 5.91
C ARG A 140 -1.95 8.08 6.57
N GLY A 141 -2.90 7.15 6.71
CA GLY A 141 -2.67 5.81 7.24
C GLY A 141 -1.77 4.95 6.35
N LEU A 142 -1.93 5.05 5.03
CA LEU A 142 -1.02 4.40 4.07
C LEU A 142 0.39 5.02 4.14
N ARG A 143 0.50 6.34 4.12
CA ARG A 143 1.81 7.02 4.20
C ARG A 143 2.57 6.70 5.49
N SER A 144 1.89 6.58 6.63
CA SER A 144 2.55 6.22 7.89
C SER A 144 3.14 4.80 7.89
N LEU A 145 2.51 3.87 7.16
CA LEU A 145 3.01 2.51 6.97
C LEU A 145 4.28 2.46 6.11
N PHE A 146 4.50 3.45 5.25
CA PHE A 146 5.68 3.55 4.38
C PHE A 146 6.74 4.55 4.89
N LYS A 147 6.67 4.98 6.15
CA LYS A 147 7.74 5.76 6.78
C LYS A 147 8.95 4.90 7.19
N PRO A 148 10.15 5.48 7.34
CA PRO A 148 11.40 4.73 7.46
C PRO A 148 11.39 3.59 8.50
N LYS A 149 10.85 3.82 9.71
CA LYS A 149 10.75 2.77 10.75
C LYS A 149 9.83 1.61 10.37
N SER A 150 8.68 1.90 9.78
CA SER A 150 7.72 0.88 9.34
C SER A 150 8.27 0.09 8.16
N VAL A 151 8.95 0.76 7.24
CA VAL A 151 9.61 0.17 6.07
C VAL A 151 10.64 -0.89 6.45
N GLN A 152 11.37 -0.75 7.57
CA GLN A 152 12.29 -1.79 8.03
C GLN A 152 11.57 -3.11 8.31
N ILE A 153 10.40 -3.05 8.94
CA ILE A 153 9.55 -4.24 9.18
C ILE A 153 9.11 -4.84 7.84
N LEU A 154 8.61 -4.00 6.92
CA LEU A 154 8.12 -4.46 5.62
C LEU A 154 9.22 -5.14 4.80
N LYS A 155 10.43 -4.57 4.78
CA LYS A 155 11.59 -5.14 4.07
C LYS A 155 12.00 -6.50 4.64
N VAL A 156 12.03 -6.64 5.97
CA VAL A 156 12.31 -7.92 6.62
C VAL A 156 11.26 -8.97 6.24
N MET A 157 9.98 -8.60 6.27
CA MET A 157 8.90 -9.52 5.90
C MET A 157 8.90 -9.86 4.40
N LEU A 158 9.12 -8.89 3.50
CA LEU A 158 9.11 -9.10 2.05
C LEU A 158 10.26 -10.01 1.57
N ARG A 159 11.39 -10.05 2.28
CA ARG A 159 12.48 -11.00 2.01
C ARG A 159 12.07 -12.46 2.26
N LYS A 160 11.13 -12.69 3.17
CA LYS A 160 10.61 -14.02 3.55
C LYS A 160 9.09 -13.92 3.75
N SER A 161 8.36 -13.66 2.67
CA SER A 161 6.92 -13.31 2.71
C SER A 161 6.07 -14.35 3.42
N SER A 162 6.32 -15.63 3.13
CA SER A 162 5.54 -16.77 3.65
C SER A 162 5.99 -17.20 5.05
N ARG A 163 7.06 -16.61 5.60
CA ARG A 163 7.53 -16.93 6.95
C ARG A 163 6.60 -16.30 7.98
N GLY A 164 6.14 -17.11 8.94
CA GLY A 164 5.47 -16.63 10.14
C GLY A 164 6.44 -15.90 11.06
N TRP A 165 6.12 -14.66 11.42
CA TRP A 165 6.90 -13.83 12.32
C TRP A 165 6.17 -13.59 13.64
N ARG A 166 6.84 -13.91 14.76
CA ARG A 166 6.41 -13.46 16.08
C ARG A 166 6.81 -12.00 16.29
N VAL A 167 6.03 -11.26 17.08
CA VAL A 167 6.24 -9.81 17.31
C VAL A 167 7.64 -9.50 17.83
N ALA A 168 8.14 -10.27 18.81
CA ALA A 168 9.46 -10.07 19.39
C ALA A 168 10.59 -10.33 18.41
N GLU A 169 10.46 -11.39 17.62
CA GLU A 169 11.45 -11.74 16.60
C GLU A 169 11.53 -10.68 15.51
N LEU A 170 10.37 -10.22 15.02
CA LEU A 170 10.31 -9.20 13.98
C LEU A 170 10.83 -7.85 14.47
N ALA A 171 10.60 -7.51 15.75
CA ALA A 171 11.14 -6.32 16.39
C ALA A 171 12.67 -6.34 16.42
N GLN A 172 13.26 -7.48 16.79
CA GLN A 172 14.70 -7.67 16.80
C GLN A 172 15.28 -7.61 15.38
N ALA A 173 14.69 -8.32 14.42
CA ALA A 173 15.17 -8.38 13.05
C ALA A 173 15.11 -7.02 12.32
N ALA A 174 14.09 -6.20 12.61
CA ALA A 174 13.91 -4.87 12.02
C ALA A 174 14.50 -3.73 12.87
N ASP A 175 15.04 -4.01 14.06
CA ASP A 175 15.55 -3.04 15.04
C ASP A 175 14.58 -1.89 15.33
N VAL A 176 13.41 -2.28 15.82
CA VAL A 176 12.30 -1.41 16.18
C VAL A 176 11.62 -1.92 17.46
N SER A 177 10.79 -1.10 18.09
CA SER A 177 10.08 -1.51 19.31
C SER A 177 8.93 -2.49 19.03
N LEU A 178 8.61 -3.33 20.02
CA LEU A 178 7.45 -4.25 19.98
C LEU A 178 6.13 -3.53 19.67
N GLY A 179 5.96 -2.33 20.23
CA GLY A 179 4.78 -1.49 19.98
C GLY A 179 4.70 -1.05 18.52
N HIS A 180 5.83 -0.71 17.90
CA HIS A 180 5.86 -0.34 16.47
C HIS A 180 5.50 -1.53 15.58
N VAL A 181 6.03 -2.72 15.88
CA VAL A 181 5.65 -3.96 15.18
C VAL A 181 4.15 -4.26 15.32
N SER A 182 3.59 -4.07 16.52
CA SER A 182 2.16 -4.31 16.76
C SER A 182 1.26 -3.36 15.94
N ASN A 183 1.65 -2.09 15.82
CA ASN A 183 0.94 -1.12 14.99
C ASN A 183 1.00 -1.45 13.49
N VAL A 184 2.18 -1.84 13.00
CA VAL A 184 2.36 -2.27 11.60
C VAL A 184 1.58 -3.57 11.34
N ARG A 185 1.64 -4.54 12.25
CA ARG A 185 0.86 -5.79 12.19
C ARG A 185 -0.63 -5.51 12.00
N ASN A 186 -1.22 -4.67 12.86
CA ASN A 186 -2.64 -4.34 12.75
C ASN A 186 -2.95 -3.68 11.40
N SER A 187 -2.10 -2.75 10.95
CA SER A 187 -2.26 -2.07 9.67
C SER A 187 -2.22 -3.02 8.46
N LEU A 188 -1.37 -4.06 8.51
CA LEU A 188 -1.26 -5.10 7.48
C LEU A 188 -2.46 -6.07 7.51
N LEU A 189 -2.90 -6.48 8.71
CA LEU A 189 -4.06 -7.36 8.89
C LEU A 189 -5.37 -6.68 8.47
N ASP A 190 -5.56 -5.41 8.82
CA ASP A 190 -6.76 -4.64 8.49
C ASP A 190 -6.96 -4.54 6.97
N ARG A 191 -5.85 -4.51 6.22
CA ARG A 191 -5.80 -4.47 4.75
C ARG A 191 -5.79 -5.84 4.08
N GLU A 192 -5.79 -6.92 4.85
CA GLU A 192 -5.63 -8.29 4.37
C GLU A 192 -4.32 -8.52 3.56
N TRP A 193 -3.29 -7.71 3.81
CA TRP A 193 -1.96 -7.91 3.22
C TRP A 193 -1.14 -8.95 4.00
N ALA A 194 -1.53 -9.19 5.25
CA ALA A 194 -0.99 -10.24 6.09
C ALA A 194 -2.10 -11.13 6.65
N LYS A 195 -1.71 -12.33 7.08
CA LYS A 195 -2.54 -13.29 7.81
C LYS A 195 -1.81 -13.80 9.05
N LEU A 196 -2.57 -14.32 10.00
CA LEU A 196 -2.03 -15.05 11.15
C LEU A 196 -1.98 -16.54 10.81
N GLY A 197 -0.83 -17.15 11.08
CA GLY A 197 -0.63 -18.61 11.04
C GLY A 197 -0.09 -19.12 12.38
N PRO A 198 0.15 -20.44 12.49
CA PRO A 198 0.63 -21.07 13.72
C PRO A 198 1.96 -20.48 14.24
N GLU A 199 2.84 -20.07 13.32
CA GLU A 199 4.16 -19.52 13.66
C GLU A 199 4.18 -17.99 13.82
N GLY A 200 3.06 -17.31 13.57
CA GLY A 200 2.94 -15.86 13.66
C GLY A 200 2.34 -15.22 12.41
N MET A 201 2.60 -13.92 12.22
CA MET A 201 2.08 -13.18 11.08
C MET A 201 2.99 -13.37 9.86
N PHE A 202 2.42 -13.61 8.68
CA PHE A 202 3.12 -13.66 7.41
C PHE A 202 2.42 -12.77 6.37
N LEU A 203 3.14 -12.38 5.31
CA LEU A 203 2.57 -11.60 4.21
C LEU A 203 1.85 -12.54 3.24
N SER A 204 0.53 -12.41 3.17
CA SER A 204 -0.31 -13.19 2.25
C SER A 204 -0.52 -12.50 0.91
N ARG A 205 -0.31 -11.18 0.81
CA ARG A 205 -0.45 -10.42 -0.45
C ARG A 205 0.72 -9.44 -0.62
N PRO A 206 1.96 -9.96 -0.77
CA PRO A 206 3.14 -9.11 -0.88
C PRO A 206 3.10 -8.20 -2.12
N ASP A 207 2.55 -8.66 -3.24
CA ASP A 207 2.35 -7.82 -4.44
C ASP A 207 1.49 -6.60 -4.16
N ALA A 208 0.32 -6.79 -3.54
CA ALA A 208 -0.59 -5.69 -3.22
C ALA A 208 0.04 -4.67 -2.25
N LEU A 209 0.85 -5.15 -1.31
CA LEU A 209 1.63 -4.28 -0.42
C LEU A 209 2.64 -3.43 -1.20
N VAL A 210 3.38 -4.04 -2.14
CA VAL A 210 4.41 -3.35 -2.93
C VAL A 210 3.80 -2.38 -3.95
N ASP A 211 2.64 -2.72 -4.53
CA ASP A 211 1.86 -1.81 -5.39
C ASP A 211 1.42 -0.57 -4.62
N ALA A 212 0.84 -0.76 -3.43
CA ALA A 212 0.44 0.35 -2.59
C ALA A 212 1.64 1.19 -2.11
N TRP A 213 2.79 0.56 -1.88
CA TRP A 213 4.01 1.27 -1.53
C TRP A 213 4.52 2.12 -2.68
N ARG A 214 4.53 1.59 -3.91
CA ARG A 214 4.88 2.35 -5.11
C ARG A 214 4.00 3.59 -5.29
N GLU A 215 2.68 3.45 -5.14
CA GLU A 215 1.74 4.59 -5.28
C GLU A 215 1.99 5.71 -4.26
N ALA A 216 2.44 5.35 -3.06
CA ALA A 216 2.70 6.27 -1.96
C ALA A 216 4.19 6.55 -1.75
N TYR A 217 5.04 6.19 -2.72
CA TYR A 217 6.48 6.22 -2.55
C TYR A 217 7.00 7.64 -2.48
N GLU A 218 7.76 7.92 -1.42
CA GLU A 218 8.55 9.12 -1.25
C GLU A 218 10.01 8.69 -1.22
N SER A 219 10.84 9.26 -2.11
CA SER A 219 12.27 8.97 -2.13
C SER A 219 12.90 9.22 -0.75
N PRO A 220 13.86 8.40 -0.31
CA PRO A 220 14.59 8.60 0.94
C PRO A 220 15.09 10.04 1.08
N ALA A 221 14.83 10.62 2.25
CA ALA A 221 15.27 11.97 2.57
C ALA A 221 16.80 12.04 2.63
N GLY A 222 17.34 13.12 2.08
CA GLY A 222 18.77 13.32 2.01
C GLY A 222 19.17 14.44 1.05
N GLN A 223 20.43 14.85 1.15
CA GLN A 223 21.01 15.84 0.25
C GLN A 223 21.35 15.19 -1.09
N ARG A 224 20.68 15.61 -2.16
CA ARG A 224 20.95 15.14 -3.52
C ARG A 224 22.00 16.02 -4.20
N LEU A 225 23.10 15.41 -4.63
CA LEU A 225 24.26 16.06 -5.23
C LEU A 225 24.57 15.45 -6.59
N THR A 226 24.82 16.28 -7.60
CA THR A 226 25.18 15.85 -8.95
C THR A 226 26.67 16.09 -9.22
N PHE A 227 27.28 15.17 -9.95
CA PHE A 227 28.69 15.16 -10.26
C PHE A 227 28.96 14.69 -11.69
N TYR A 228 30.17 14.95 -12.13
CA TYR A 228 30.75 14.41 -13.33
C TYR A 228 31.96 13.53 -13.00
N THR A 229 32.12 12.44 -13.74
CA THR A 229 33.34 11.61 -13.77
C THR A 229 33.68 11.23 -15.20
N THR A 230 34.97 11.15 -15.51
CA THR A 230 35.47 10.64 -16.80
C THR A 230 35.56 9.12 -16.83
N LEU A 231 35.45 8.45 -15.67
CA LEU A 231 35.51 7.00 -15.58
C LEU A 231 34.25 6.36 -16.17
N HIS A 232 34.44 5.28 -16.93
CA HIS A 232 33.37 4.55 -17.57
C HIS A 232 33.73 3.06 -17.69
N GLY A 233 32.72 2.21 -17.93
CA GLY A 233 32.91 0.78 -18.15
C GLY A 233 33.65 0.09 -17.00
N THR A 234 34.61 -0.77 -17.34
CA THR A 234 35.39 -1.55 -16.36
C THR A 234 36.23 -0.67 -15.43
N ALA A 235 36.73 0.48 -15.89
CA ALA A 235 37.49 1.41 -15.06
C ALA A 235 36.63 2.03 -13.95
N PHE A 236 35.37 2.33 -14.25
CA PHE A 236 34.41 2.80 -13.25
C PHE A 236 34.13 1.72 -12.19
N ASP A 237 33.86 0.49 -12.64
CA ASP A 237 33.54 -0.61 -11.73
C ASP A 237 34.73 -1.00 -10.85
N ALA A 238 35.95 -1.02 -11.41
CA ALA A 238 37.18 -1.31 -10.68
C ALA A 238 37.49 -0.26 -9.59
N ALA A 239 37.28 1.03 -9.88
CA ALA A 239 37.49 2.11 -8.90
C ALA A 239 36.62 1.96 -7.63
N LEU A 240 35.48 1.26 -7.74
CA LEU A 240 34.58 0.96 -6.63
C LEU A 240 34.80 -0.41 -6.00
N HIS A 241 35.66 -1.26 -6.58
CA HIS A 241 35.92 -2.61 -6.10
C HIS A 241 37.13 -2.68 -5.15
N ASP A 242 38.14 -1.83 -5.37
CA ASP A 242 39.40 -1.79 -4.60
C ASP A 242 39.24 -1.16 -3.22
N GLY A 243 38.41 -1.76 -2.37
CA GLY A 243 38.22 -1.33 -0.98
C GLY A 243 36.91 -1.83 -0.47
N SER A 244 36.96 -2.93 0.29
CA SER A 244 35.95 -3.19 1.30
C SER A 244 35.67 -1.88 2.03
N PRO A 245 34.39 -1.49 2.25
CA PRO A 245 34.11 -0.37 3.12
C PRO A 245 34.83 -0.67 4.43
N GLY A 246 35.80 0.18 4.78
CA GLY A 246 36.20 0.27 6.18
C GLY A 246 34.92 0.45 6.99
N ALA A 247 34.90 -0.02 8.24
CA ALA A 247 33.71 -0.06 9.10
C ALA A 247 33.01 1.31 9.34
N THR A 248 33.42 2.38 8.66
CA THR A 248 33.07 3.79 8.88
C THR A 248 32.41 4.49 7.68
N SER A 249 32.31 3.89 6.48
CA SER A 249 31.65 4.54 5.31
C SER A 249 30.62 3.64 4.65
N GLN A 250 29.43 4.16 4.37
CA GLN A 250 28.33 3.41 3.76
C GLN A 250 28.03 3.92 2.35
N ILE A 251 28.07 3.02 1.37
CA ILE A 251 27.73 3.29 -0.03
C ILE A 251 26.87 2.15 -0.56
N ALA A 252 25.80 2.48 -1.26
CA ALA A 252 25.01 1.54 -2.02
C ALA A 252 24.73 2.08 -3.42
N ARG A 253 24.96 1.25 -4.44
CA ARG A 253 24.44 1.51 -5.80
C ARG A 253 22.91 1.52 -5.71
N ALA A 254 22.27 2.49 -6.35
CA ALA A 254 20.83 2.72 -6.31
C ALA A 254 20.21 2.79 -7.72
N SER A 255 18.87 2.78 -7.81
CA SER A 255 18.13 2.98 -9.07
C SER A 255 18.71 2.17 -10.25
N PHE A 256 18.89 2.78 -11.43
CA PHE A 256 19.46 2.14 -12.62
C PHE A 256 20.84 1.49 -12.38
N THR A 257 21.65 2.05 -11.49
CA THR A 257 22.99 1.51 -11.19
C THR A 257 22.90 0.20 -10.40
N ALA A 258 21.95 0.08 -9.48
CA ALA A 258 21.65 -1.18 -8.81
C ALA A 258 20.99 -2.19 -9.77
N ALA A 259 20.03 -1.74 -10.57
CA ALA A 259 19.30 -2.61 -11.49
C ALA A 259 20.20 -3.28 -12.53
N ARG A 260 21.27 -2.62 -12.99
CA ARG A 260 22.29 -3.25 -13.85
C ARG A 260 22.86 -4.56 -13.25
N TRP A 261 22.97 -4.64 -11.92
CA TRP A 261 23.48 -5.82 -11.23
C TRP A 261 22.38 -6.78 -10.80
N LEU A 262 21.17 -6.28 -10.52
CA LEU A 262 20.05 -7.09 -10.05
C LEU A 262 19.28 -7.71 -11.23
N ALA A 263 18.85 -6.93 -12.21
CA ALA A 263 18.10 -7.37 -13.38
C ALA A 263 18.39 -6.43 -14.56
N PRO A 264 19.51 -6.61 -15.27
CA PRO A 264 19.93 -5.70 -16.32
C PRO A 264 18.94 -5.67 -17.50
N PHE A 265 18.42 -4.47 -17.80
CA PHE A 265 17.42 -4.26 -18.85
C PHE A 265 17.63 -2.93 -19.58
N VAL A 266 17.63 -1.81 -18.86
CA VAL A 266 17.88 -0.47 -19.40
C VAL A 266 19.34 -0.07 -19.21
N ARG A 267 19.96 0.49 -20.25
CA ARG A 267 21.26 1.17 -20.16
C ARG A 267 21.07 2.68 -19.99
N THR A 268 21.67 3.24 -18.94
CA THR A 268 21.70 4.69 -18.66
C THR A 268 23.14 5.17 -18.56
N GLY A 269 23.39 6.41 -19.00
CA GLY A 269 24.70 7.07 -18.84
C GLY A 269 24.92 7.66 -17.44
N THR A 270 23.86 7.79 -16.65
CA THR A 270 23.91 8.35 -15.29
C THR A 270 23.99 7.24 -14.25
N HIS A 271 24.90 7.39 -13.29
CA HIS A 271 25.05 6.52 -12.13
C HIS A 271 24.35 7.09 -10.89
N TYR A 272 23.79 6.24 -10.04
CA TYR A 272 23.03 6.63 -8.85
C TYR A 272 23.53 5.89 -7.62
N PHE A 273 23.76 6.62 -6.55
CA PHE A 273 24.23 6.10 -5.27
C PHE A 273 23.46 6.69 -4.09
N TYR A 274 23.27 5.86 -3.07
CA TYR A 274 23.06 6.32 -1.71
C TYR A 274 24.37 6.23 -0.94
N ALA A 275 24.68 7.25 -0.14
CA ALA A 275 25.86 7.28 0.72
C ALA A 275 25.55 7.95 2.06
N ASP A 276 26.40 7.70 3.06
CA ASP A 276 26.58 8.63 4.18
C ASP A 276 27.63 9.69 3.82
N ALA A 277 27.93 10.60 4.75
CA ALA A 277 28.89 11.68 4.50
C ALA A 277 30.31 11.13 4.19
N ALA A 278 30.75 10.11 4.92
CA ALA A 278 32.05 9.47 4.68
C ALA A 278 32.09 8.74 3.33
N GLY A 279 30.99 8.09 2.95
CA GLY A 279 30.81 7.43 1.67
C GLY A 279 30.82 8.40 0.49
N LEU A 280 30.27 9.61 0.65
CA LEU A 280 30.38 10.66 -0.36
C LEU A 280 31.84 11.03 -0.62
N GLU A 281 32.64 11.27 0.43
CA GLU A 281 34.06 11.63 0.28
C GLU A 281 34.89 10.50 -0.35
N LEU A 282 34.53 9.25 -0.03
CA LEU A 282 35.11 8.08 -0.68
C LEU A 282 34.75 8.00 -2.17
N LEU A 283 33.50 8.29 -2.53
CA LEU A 283 33.08 8.37 -3.94
C LEU A 283 33.81 9.50 -4.67
N ARG A 284 33.95 10.68 -4.06
CA ARG A 284 34.66 11.83 -4.65
C ARG A 284 36.10 11.47 -5.00
N SER A 285 36.82 10.88 -4.05
CA SER A 285 38.23 10.52 -4.23
C SER A 285 38.41 9.41 -5.28
N ARG A 286 37.63 8.33 -5.20
CA ARG A 286 37.80 7.16 -6.08
C ARG A 286 37.34 7.37 -7.49
N LEU A 287 36.18 8.02 -7.65
CA LEU A 287 35.60 8.27 -8.96
C LEU A 287 36.10 9.58 -9.57
N LYS A 288 37.01 10.30 -8.89
CA LYS A 288 37.52 11.61 -9.33
C LYS A 288 36.37 12.55 -9.68
N LEU A 289 35.42 12.68 -8.75
CA LEU A 289 34.18 13.43 -8.98
C LEU A 289 34.46 14.93 -9.03
N GLU A 290 33.97 15.57 -10.08
CA GLU A 290 33.98 17.02 -10.24
C GLU A 290 32.56 17.56 -10.16
N THR A 291 32.40 18.77 -9.61
CA THR A 291 31.15 19.51 -9.72
C THR A 291 31.09 20.16 -11.09
N ALA A 292 30.15 19.73 -11.94
CA ALA A 292 29.96 20.28 -13.28
C ALA A 292 28.62 21.02 -13.36
N GLY A 293 28.58 22.14 -14.08
CA GLY A 293 27.33 22.89 -14.34
C GLY A 293 26.48 22.33 -15.48
N LYS A 294 27.02 21.39 -16.28
CA LYS A 294 26.34 20.64 -17.36
C LYS A 294 27.03 19.28 -17.57
N GLY A 295 26.26 18.26 -17.93
CA GLY A 295 26.78 16.94 -18.35
C GLY A 295 26.96 15.94 -17.20
N GLU A 296 26.26 16.13 -16.09
CA GLU A 296 26.36 15.28 -14.91
C GLU A 296 25.97 13.84 -15.22
N ASN A 297 26.89 12.92 -14.94
CA ASN A 297 26.71 11.49 -15.18
C ASN A 297 26.72 10.68 -13.88
N LEU A 298 26.69 11.35 -12.72
CA LEU A 298 26.62 10.69 -11.43
C LEU A 298 25.80 11.50 -10.44
N VAL A 299 24.96 10.80 -9.67
CA VAL A 299 24.15 11.39 -8.62
C VAL A 299 24.33 10.62 -7.33
N VAL A 300 24.66 11.34 -6.26
CA VAL A 300 24.74 10.81 -4.90
C VAL A 300 23.65 11.46 -4.06
N THR A 301 22.84 10.65 -3.38
CA THR A 301 21.98 11.13 -2.31
C THR A 301 22.62 10.76 -0.98
N VAL A 302 23.05 11.76 -0.21
CA VAL A 302 23.54 11.59 1.15
C VAL A 302 22.34 11.45 2.08
N LEU A 303 22.13 10.26 2.65
CA LEU A 303 20.93 9.93 3.39
C LEU A 303 20.92 10.54 4.80
N ASP A 304 19.77 11.07 5.20
CA ASP A 304 19.54 11.52 6.58
C ASP A 304 19.40 10.33 7.56
N ASP A 305 18.85 9.20 7.07
CA ASP A 305 18.64 7.98 7.84
C ASP A 305 19.47 6.82 7.27
N PRO A 306 20.49 6.31 7.99
CA PRO A 306 21.35 5.23 7.51
C PRO A 306 20.65 3.86 7.51
N ARG A 307 19.42 3.72 8.03
CA ARG A 307 18.70 2.44 8.08
C ARG A 307 18.48 1.80 6.72
N LEU A 308 18.54 2.56 5.62
CA LEU A 308 18.49 1.98 4.27
C LEU A 308 19.66 1.02 4.02
N PHE A 309 20.85 1.28 4.57
CA PHE A 309 22.03 0.45 4.36
C PHE A 309 21.94 -0.94 4.99
N ARG A 310 21.07 -1.12 6.00
CA ARG A 310 20.79 -2.42 6.63
C ARG A 310 20.09 -3.41 5.70
N ASP A 311 19.45 -2.88 4.66
CA ASP A 311 18.72 -3.66 3.67
C ASP A 311 19.50 -3.83 2.36
N THR A 312 20.81 -3.55 2.33
CA THR A 312 21.63 -3.73 1.14
C THR A 312 21.84 -5.21 0.79
N VAL A 313 22.17 -5.45 -0.48
CA VAL A 313 22.49 -6.78 -1.02
C VAL A 313 23.79 -6.72 -1.80
N GLN A 314 24.45 -7.86 -1.95
CA GLN A 314 25.71 -7.98 -2.67
C GLN A 314 25.58 -8.99 -3.82
N PRO A 315 25.06 -8.57 -5.00
CA PRO A 315 24.86 -9.46 -6.15
C PRO A 315 26.16 -10.00 -6.77
N ALA A 316 27.30 -9.36 -6.50
CA ALA A 316 28.64 -9.82 -6.90
C ALA A 316 29.66 -9.41 -5.83
N PRO A 317 30.84 -10.06 -5.74
CA PRO A 317 31.90 -9.66 -4.81
C PRO A 317 32.18 -8.15 -4.88
N GLY A 318 32.26 -7.47 -3.73
CA GLY A 318 32.51 -6.02 -3.64
C GLY A 318 31.39 -5.10 -4.18
N VAL A 319 30.31 -5.64 -4.74
CA VAL A 319 29.23 -4.83 -5.33
C VAL A 319 28.09 -4.70 -4.34
N VAL A 320 28.07 -3.62 -3.56
CA VAL A 320 26.93 -3.30 -2.68
C VAL A 320 25.85 -2.53 -3.44
N CYS A 321 24.62 -3.03 -3.38
CA CYS A 321 23.42 -2.46 -4.01
C CYS A 321 22.29 -2.29 -2.99
N THR A 322 21.37 -1.38 -3.28
CA THR A 322 20.03 -1.37 -2.67
C THR A 322 19.34 -2.71 -2.88
N SER A 323 18.44 -3.11 -1.96
CA SER A 323 17.62 -4.31 -2.15
C SER A 323 16.79 -4.26 -3.44
N PRO A 324 16.32 -5.40 -3.95
CA PRO A 324 15.38 -5.43 -5.07
C PRO A 324 14.15 -4.55 -4.86
N ILE A 325 13.58 -4.54 -3.64
CA ILE A 325 12.43 -3.68 -3.31
C ILE A 325 12.79 -2.20 -3.38
N GLN A 326 13.89 -1.79 -2.75
CA GLN A 326 14.32 -0.38 -2.79
C GLN A 326 14.62 0.06 -4.23
N THR A 327 15.31 -0.78 -4.99
CA THR A 327 15.64 -0.52 -6.40
C THR A 327 14.39 -0.39 -7.26
N TYR A 328 13.38 -1.25 -7.06
CA TYR A 328 12.09 -1.16 -7.73
C TYR A 328 11.39 0.18 -7.46
N LEU A 329 11.34 0.60 -6.20
CA LEU A 329 10.72 1.86 -5.80
C LEU A 329 11.46 3.06 -6.41
N ASP A 330 12.79 3.07 -6.37
CA ASP A 330 13.62 4.14 -6.96
C ASP A 330 13.42 4.26 -8.48
N LEU A 331 13.29 3.13 -9.17
CA LEU A 331 13.04 3.10 -10.62
C LEU A 331 11.63 3.58 -10.97
N SER A 332 10.63 3.28 -10.13
CA SER A 332 9.23 3.64 -10.36
C SER A 332 8.97 5.14 -10.45
N VAL A 333 9.88 5.96 -9.92
CA VAL A 333 9.84 7.43 -9.97
C VAL A 333 10.88 8.03 -10.92
N ALA A 334 11.56 7.21 -11.73
CA ALA A 334 12.66 7.62 -12.61
C ALA A 334 12.22 7.82 -14.08
N GLY A 335 10.97 8.20 -14.31
CA GLY A 335 10.38 8.42 -15.63
C GLY A 335 10.00 7.13 -16.37
N GLU A 336 9.64 7.23 -17.65
CA GLU A 336 9.11 6.11 -18.45
C GLU A 336 10.10 4.92 -18.54
N ARG A 337 11.37 5.19 -18.84
CA ARG A 337 12.41 4.14 -18.87
C ARG A 337 12.66 3.54 -17.48
N GLY A 338 12.47 4.33 -16.43
CA GLY A 338 12.50 3.84 -15.05
C GLY A 338 11.37 2.86 -14.78
N GLN A 339 10.16 3.19 -15.26
CA GLN A 339 9.00 2.33 -15.15
C GLN A 339 9.20 0.98 -15.85
N GLU A 340 9.70 0.98 -17.09
CA GLU A 340 10.00 -0.25 -17.81
C GLU A 340 11.03 -1.12 -17.08
N ALA A 341 12.08 -0.50 -16.53
CA ALA A 341 13.10 -1.18 -15.72
C ALA A 341 12.53 -1.72 -14.40
N ALA A 342 11.64 -0.98 -13.75
CA ALA A 342 10.96 -1.41 -12.52
C ALA A 342 10.10 -2.65 -12.78
N ASP A 343 9.32 -2.64 -13.87
CA ASP A 343 8.45 -3.76 -14.24
C ASP A 343 9.26 -5.01 -14.62
N HIS A 344 10.39 -4.84 -15.32
CA HIS A 344 11.33 -5.93 -15.58
C HIS A 344 11.94 -6.48 -14.27
N LEU A 345 12.49 -5.61 -13.41
CA LEU A 345 13.07 -6.02 -12.12
C LEU A 345 12.04 -6.77 -11.26
N ARG A 346 10.78 -6.32 -11.24
CA ARG A 346 9.72 -6.98 -10.48
C ARG A 346 9.50 -8.40 -10.98
N ARG A 347 9.37 -8.60 -12.30
CA ARG A 347 9.21 -9.93 -12.89
C ARG A 347 10.38 -10.86 -12.58
N GLU A 348 11.62 -10.35 -12.58
CA GLU A 348 12.81 -11.19 -12.38
C GLU A 348 13.13 -11.48 -10.90
N ARG A 349 12.86 -10.54 -10.00
CA ARG A 349 13.41 -10.56 -8.62
C ARG A 349 12.38 -10.45 -7.50
N LEU A 350 11.13 -10.10 -7.81
CA LEU A 350 10.08 -9.88 -6.82
C LEU A 350 8.91 -10.85 -7.05
N GLN A 351 9.23 -12.13 -7.25
CA GLN A 351 8.23 -13.20 -7.32
C GLN A 351 8.08 -13.84 -5.95
N TRP A 352 6.95 -13.57 -5.30
CA TRP A 352 6.56 -14.28 -4.08
C TRP A 352 5.66 -15.43 -4.48
N HIS A 353 6.12 -16.66 -4.22
CA HIS A 353 5.30 -17.84 -4.42
C HIS A 353 4.30 -17.92 -3.26
N GLU A 354 3.02 -18.11 -3.57
CA GLU A 354 1.97 -18.34 -2.58
C GLU A 354 2.14 -19.65 -1.82
#